data_AF-A0A5Q4ECZ9-F1
#
_entry.id   AF-A0A5Q4ECZ9-F1
#
_cell.length_a   1.000
_cell.length_b   1.000
_cell.length_c   1.000
_cell.angle_alpha   90.00
_cell.angle_beta   90.00
_cell.angle_gamma   90.00
#
_symmetry.space_group_name_H-M   'P 1'
#
loop_
_entity.id
_entity.type
_entity.pdbx_description
1 polymer ?
#
loop_
_entity_poly.entity_id
_entity_poly.type
_entity_poly.pdbx_seq_one_letter_code
_entity_poly.pdbx_strand_id
1 'polypeptide(L)'
;MTPNIKPKKSQIKSFSIKNLFGYKDVHIPFGKEALILIAENGSGKTTILNSLYYLLACKFEKLSDIEFDSMSIEFESGDKFELKKSEVSFSMQFNVHEIIYSLRKFIPVRDYEMLRREARKGQYSSAFRQRLLQIAKRYPTPLAYQQLTLLSDFSLQNSSQVELDELEEKLKKIKNLIQENFNEDILYFPTYRRIEEDLKNLGYEEEKFEQINFDENKGKLIQFGMDDVIARFNEIQSSIIDSTFNLFSEMSGEILSQFLDDTVVTQAMRDKIQPETLSIVLSRVGEKNISRLDREKIEELVASGDINASKYEQLVYFLSKLVDLYEKQKERDESINQFAKVCNKYLNKKQIIYDEASVKISIVQTRDNSVVEIKNLSSGEKQIISLFSKIYLESPKEFILLFDEPELSLSLEWQKLLLPDILNSHKCSFMLAVTHSPFIFDNELDLNARDLDIYVQEN
;
A
#
# COMPACT_ATOMS: atom_id res chain seq x y z
N MET A 1 -11.33 -18.40 23.16
CA MET A 1 -11.47 -19.28 21.98
C MET A 1 -10.68 -18.62 20.87
N THR A 2 -9.51 -19.15 20.53
CA THR A 2 -8.78 -18.72 19.33
C THR A 2 -9.64 -19.06 18.12
N PRO A 3 -9.96 -18.10 17.23
CA PRO A 3 -10.74 -18.42 16.05
C PRO A 3 -9.92 -19.39 15.21
N ASN A 4 -10.55 -20.51 14.84
CA ASN A 4 -9.96 -21.54 14.01
C ASN A 4 -9.95 -21.03 12.56
N ILE A 5 -8.98 -20.15 12.24
CA ILE A 5 -8.81 -19.56 10.92
C ILE A 5 -8.08 -20.60 10.06
N LYS A 6 -8.76 -21.16 9.06
CA LYS A 6 -8.12 -22.01 8.04
C LYS A 6 -7.02 -21.20 7.35
N PRO A 7 -5.84 -21.79 7.06
CA PRO A 7 -4.79 -21.10 6.32
C PRO A 7 -5.33 -20.64 4.96
N LYS A 8 -5.15 -19.36 4.66
CA LYS A 8 -5.58 -18.78 3.38
C LYS A 8 -4.66 -19.30 2.28
N LYS A 9 -5.23 -19.68 1.13
CA LYS A 9 -4.46 -20.11 -0.03
C LYS A 9 -4.25 -18.92 -0.97
N SER A 10 -3.08 -18.86 -1.59
CA SER A 10 -2.79 -17.92 -2.68
C SER A 10 -3.86 -18.00 -3.76
N GLN A 11 -4.29 -16.85 -4.29
CA GLN A 11 -5.20 -16.79 -5.45
C GLN A 11 -4.48 -17.18 -6.76
N ILE A 12 -3.15 -17.07 -6.75
CA ILE A 12 -2.26 -17.46 -7.85
C ILE A 12 -1.81 -18.89 -7.59
N LYS A 13 -1.92 -19.75 -8.60
CA LYS A 13 -1.50 -21.16 -8.56
C LYS A 13 -0.06 -21.34 -9.03
N SER A 14 0.36 -20.63 -10.07
CA SER A 14 1.76 -20.65 -10.53
C SER A 14 2.14 -19.42 -11.34
N PHE A 15 3.43 -19.15 -11.39
CA PHE A 15 4.04 -18.14 -12.24
C PHE A 15 5.21 -18.74 -13.01
N SER A 16 5.28 -18.49 -14.32
CA SER A 16 6.35 -18.98 -15.17
C SER A 16 6.94 -17.89 -16.05
N ILE A 17 8.26 -17.95 -16.26
CA ILE A 17 9.02 -17.11 -17.19
C ILE A 17 9.83 -18.03 -18.09
N LYS A 18 9.72 -17.87 -19.40
CA LYS A 18 10.54 -18.59 -20.38
C LYS A 18 11.69 -17.72 -20.86
N ASN A 19 12.85 -18.35 -21.01
CA ASN A 19 14.07 -17.75 -21.57
C ASN A 19 14.51 -16.45 -20.87
N LEU A 20 14.34 -16.38 -19.56
CA LEU A 20 14.83 -15.29 -18.72
C LEU A 20 16.35 -15.14 -18.90
N PHE A 21 16.81 -13.92 -19.16
CA PHE A 21 18.20 -13.59 -19.50
C PHE A 21 18.76 -14.35 -20.72
N GLY A 22 17.91 -14.96 -21.54
CA GLY A 22 18.31 -15.71 -22.73
C GLY A 22 18.81 -17.15 -22.46
N TYR A 23 18.75 -17.64 -21.22
CA TYR A 23 19.23 -18.99 -20.90
C TYR A 23 18.48 -19.72 -19.77
N LYS A 24 17.47 -19.10 -19.13
CA LYS A 24 16.76 -19.69 -17.97
C LYS A 24 15.25 -19.77 -18.14
N ASP A 25 14.67 -20.94 -17.94
CA ASP A 25 13.24 -21.12 -17.72
C ASP A 25 12.96 -21.20 -16.22
N VAL A 26 11.94 -20.47 -15.77
CA VAL A 26 11.52 -20.39 -14.36
C VAL A 26 10.06 -20.84 -14.27
N HIS A 27 9.75 -21.77 -13.38
CA HIS A 27 8.38 -22.18 -13.06
C HIS A 27 8.18 -22.34 -11.55
N ILE A 28 7.46 -21.41 -10.94
CA ILE A 28 7.22 -21.36 -9.50
C ILE A 28 5.75 -21.71 -9.20
N PRO A 29 5.46 -22.86 -8.59
CA PRO A 29 4.14 -23.18 -8.08
C PRO A 29 3.90 -22.51 -6.72
N PHE A 30 2.72 -21.92 -6.56
CA PHE A 30 2.24 -21.37 -5.30
C PHE A 30 1.18 -22.33 -4.73
N GLY A 31 1.25 -22.62 -3.43
CA GLY A 31 0.32 -23.57 -2.80
C GLY A 31 0.12 -23.41 -1.30
N LYS A 32 0.85 -22.47 -0.68
CA LYS A 32 0.78 -22.12 0.73
C LYS A 32 0.63 -20.60 0.87
N GLU A 33 0.32 -20.15 2.08
CA GLU A 33 0.24 -18.72 2.44
C GLU A 33 1.59 -17.99 2.37
N ALA A 34 2.70 -18.74 2.36
CA ALA A 34 4.04 -18.17 2.19
C ALA A 34 4.94 -19.09 1.36
N LEU A 35 5.79 -18.50 0.53
CA LEU A 35 6.91 -19.15 -0.15
C LEU A 35 8.16 -18.30 0.06
N ILE A 36 9.21 -18.91 0.58
CA ILE A 36 10.50 -18.25 0.81
C ILE A 36 11.50 -18.86 -0.16
N LEU A 37 11.97 -18.08 -1.11
CA LEU A 37 12.92 -18.50 -2.12
C LEU A 37 14.34 -18.13 -1.67
N ILE A 38 15.15 -19.16 -1.42
CA ILE A 38 16.56 -19.02 -1.08
C ILE A 38 17.34 -19.04 -2.39
N ALA A 39 18.19 -18.05 -2.63
CA ALA A 39 19.08 -18.11 -3.78
C ALA A 39 20.37 -17.34 -3.55
N GLU A 40 21.43 -17.69 -4.29
CA GLU A 40 22.69 -16.96 -4.27
C GLU A 40 22.59 -15.60 -4.99
N ASN A 41 23.58 -14.74 -4.79
CA ASN A 41 23.63 -13.44 -5.46
C ASN A 41 23.85 -13.61 -6.97
N GLY A 42 23.11 -12.87 -7.78
CA GLY A 42 23.17 -12.99 -9.24
C GLY A 42 22.26 -14.07 -9.86
N SER A 43 21.52 -14.83 -9.05
CA SER A 43 20.56 -15.85 -9.54
C SER A 43 19.31 -15.30 -10.23
N GLY A 44 19.06 -13.99 -10.15
CA GLY A 44 17.89 -13.35 -10.78
C GLY A 44 16.69 -13.11 -9.85
N LYS A 45 16.82 -13.35 -8.54
CA LYS A 45 15.84 -13.10 -7.47
C LYS A 45 14.95 -11.86 -7.72
N THR A 46 15.59 -10.70 -7.73
CA THR A 46 14.94 -9.40 -7.89
C THR A 46 14.20 -9.28 -9.22
N THR A 47 14.74 -9.85 -10.29
CA THR A 47 14.12 -9.83 -11.62
C THR A 47 12.88 -10.71 -11.66
N ILE A 48 12.90 -11.89 -11.04
CA ILE A 48 11.74 -12.78 -10.96
C ILE A 48 10.63 -12.09 -10.15
N LEU A 49 10.96 -11.50 -9.01
CA LEU A 49 10.01 -10.81 -8.14
C LEU A 49 9.42 -9.55 -8.81
N ASN A 50 10.27 -8.74 -9.47
CA ASN A 50 9.85 -7.60 -10.28
C ASN A 50 8.92 -8.03 -11.41
N SER A 51 9.24 -9.14 -12.08
CA SER A 51 8.44 -9.64 -13.21
C SER A 51 7.03 -10.01 -12.75
N LEU A 52 6.92 -10.74 -11.63
CA LEU A 52 5.63 -11.07 -11.03
C LEU A 52 4.87 -9.80 -10.62
N TYR A 53 5.54 -8.86 -9.96
CA TYR A 53 4.95 -7.58 -9.56
C TYR A 53 4.40 -6.79 -10.75
N TYR A 54 5.21 -6.59 -11.80
CA TYR A 54 4.82 -5.83 -12.98
C TYR A 54 3.67 -6.50 -13.73
N LEU A 55 3.65 -7.83 -13.80
CA LEU A 55 2.59 -8.56 -14.45
C LEU A 55 1.26 -8.43 -13.71
N LEU A 56 1.25 -8.64 -12.39
CA LEU A 56 0.05 -8.54 -11.54
C LEU A 56 -0.45 -7.08 -11.42
N ALA A 57 0.46 -6.12 -11.29
CA ALA A 57 0.12 -4.70 -11.26
C ALA A 57 -0.22 -4.14 -12.65
N CYS A 58 -0.20 -4.98 -13.70
CA CYS A 58 -0.48 -4.59 -15.09
C CYS A 58 0.44 -3.48 -15.64
N LYS A 59 1.66 -3.39 -15.10
CA LYS A 59 2.74 -2.45 -15.48
C LYS A 59 3.59 -3.03 -16.60
N PHE A 60 2.95 -3.36 -17.72
CA PHE A 60 3.59 -4.07 -18.83
C PHE A 60 4.75 -3.28 -19.44
N GLU A 61 4.72 -1.95 -19.36
CA GLU A 61 5.79 -1.06 -19.79
C GLU A 61 7.12 -1.37 -19.11
N LYS A 62 7.11 -1.78 -17.84
CA LYS A 62 8.34 -2.12 -17.11
C LYS A 62 8.91 -3.48 -17.46
N LEU A 63 8.15 -4.30 -18.18
CA LEU A 63 8.61 -5.59 -18.68
C LEU A 63 9.48 -5.44 -19.95
N SER A 64 9.57 -4.28 -20.61
CA SER A 64 10.51 -4.09 -21.75
C SER A 64 11.98 -4.22 -21.34
N ASP A 65 12.31 -3.81 -20.12
CA ASP A 65 13.70 -3.77 -19.67
C ASP A 65 14.24 -5.16 -19.30
N ILE A 66 13.37 -6.16 -19.19
CA ILE A 66 13.71 -7.53 -18.78
C ILE A 66 13.85 -8.43 -20.01
N GLU A 67 14.95 -9.17 -20.14
CA GLU A 67 15.14 -10.15 -21.21
C GLU A 67 14.37 -11.45 -20.91
N PHE A 68 13.37 -11.80 -21.73
CA PHE A 68 12.57 -13.03 -21.64
C PHE A 68 11.85 -13.30 -22.98
N ASP A 69 11.29 -14.51 -23.15
CA ASP A 69 10.46 -14.88 -24.31
C ASP A 69 8.97 -14.74 -24.02
N SER A 70 8.49 -15.38 -22.94
CA SER A 70 7.11 -15.25 -22.47
C SER A 70 6.99 -15.37 -20.95
N MET A 71 5.93 -14.78 -20.40
CA MET A 71 5.52 -14.90 -19.01
C MET A 71 4.09 -15.40 -18.93
N SER A 72 3.79 -16.22 -17.93
CA SER A 72 2.42 -16.74 -17.72
C SER A 72 2.07 -16.85 -16.25
N ILE A 73 0.79 -16.64 -15.95
CA ILE A 73 0.19 -16.86 -14.64
C ILE A 73 -1.00 -17.80 -14.80
N GLU A 74 -1.09 -18.76 -13.89
CA GLU A 74 -2.27 -19.60 -13.67
C GLU A 74 -2.88 -19.24 -12.31
N PHE A 75 -4.18 -19.00 -12.26
CA PHE A 75 -4.95 -18.72 -11.04
C PHE A 75 -5.58 -20.01 -10.49
N GLU A 76 -5.93 -20.01 -9.21
CA GLU A 76 -6.62 -21.15 -8.57
C GLU A 76 -8.03 -21.39 -9.15
N SER A 77 -8.64 -20.39 -9.79
CA SER A 77 -9.89 -20.54 -10.56
C SER A 77 -9.74 -21.46 -11.79
N GLY A 78 -8.50 -21.71 -12.23
CA GLY A 78 -8.17 -22.38 -13.48
C GLY A 78 -7.95 -21.42 -14.65
N ASP A 79 -8.24 -20.12 -14.46
CA ASP A 79 -7.93 -19.10 -15.46
C ASP A 79 -6.42 -18.96 -15.63
N LYS A 80 -5.97 -18.76 -16.87
CA LYS A 80 -4.55 -18.56 -17.18
C LYS A 80 -4.36 -17.62 -18.36
N PHE A 81 -3.23 -16.94 -18.38
CA PHE A 81 -2.83 -16.12 -19.52
C PHE A 81 -1.33 -16.22 -19.77
N GLU A 82 -0.93 -15.89 -21.00
CA GLU A 82 0.47 -15.81 -21.42
C GLU A 82 0.70 -14.48 -22.17
N LEU A 83 1.75 -13.78 -21.77
CA LEU A 83 2.24 -12.53 -22.35
C LEU A 83 3.62 -12.77 -22.96
N LYS A 84 3.76 -12.51 -24.26
CA LYS A 84 5.03 -12.66 -24.96
C LYS A 84 5.82 -11.36 -24.97
N LYS A 85 7.15 -11.46 -25.03
CA LYS A 85 8.03 -10.29 -25.10
C LYS A 85 7.75 -9.42 -26.33
N SER A 86 7.50 -10.07 -27.48
CA SER A 86 7.14 -9.38 -28.72
C SER A 86 5.91 -8.49 -28.55
N GLU A 87 4.94 -8.91 -27.74
CA GLU A 87 3.70 -8.19 -27.46
C GLU A 87 3.96 -6.97 -26.56
N VAL A 88 4.82 -7.12 -25.55
CA VAL A 88 5.25 -6.01 -24.68
C VAL A 88 6.04 -4.96 -25.46
N SER A 89 7.05 -5.38 -26.23
CA SER A 89 7.88 -4.50 -27.04
C SER A 89 7.06 -3.78 -28.12
N PHE A 90 6.07 -4.46 -28.71
CA PHE A 90 5.13 -3.83 -29.63
C PHE A 90 4.28 -2.77 -28.92
N SER A 91 3.68 -3.05 -27.76
CA SER A 91 2.88 -2.04 -27.02
C SER A 91 3.64 -0.74 -26.69
N MET A 92 4.95 -0.84 -26.40
CA MET A 92 5.79 0.32 -26.04
C MET A 92 6.22 1.17 -27.22
N GLN A 93 6.36 0.58 -28.41
CA GLN A 93 6.55 1.35 -29.64
C GLN A 93 5.34 2.25 -29.94
N PHE A 94 4.19 2.01 -29.29
CA PHE A 94 2.93 2.70 -29.51
C PHE A 94 2.39 3.47 -28.29
N ASN A 95 3.21 3.80 -27.27
CA ASN A 95 2.74 4.68 -26.18
C ASN A 95 2.67 6.15 -26.61
N VAL A 96 1.83 6.42 -27.60
CA VAL A 96 1.55 7.75 -28.14
C VAL A 96 1.04 8.68 -27.03
N HIS A 97 0.42 8.13 -25.97
CA HIS A 97 -0.03 8.91 -24.83
C HIS A 97 1.11 9.46 -23.97
N GLU A 98 2.14 8.67 -23.67
CA GLU A 98 3.35 9.17 -22.99
C GLU A 98 4.07 10.21 -23.83
N ILE A 99 4.20 9.98 -25.14
CA ILE A 99 4.86 10.92 -26.04
C ILE A 99 4.04 12.21 -26.18
N ILE A 100 2.71 12.15 -26.22
CA ILE A 100 1.88 13.37 -26.17
C ILE A 100 2.04 14.09 -24.83
N TYR A 101 2.12 13.34 -23.73
CA TYR A 101 2.29 13.91 -22.40
C TYR A 101 3.63 14.63 -22.25
N SER A 102 4.74 14.05 -22.75
CA SER A 102 6.05 14.69 -22.74
C SER A 102 6.04 16.01 -23.53
N LEU A 103 5.26 16.08 -24.62
CA LEU A 103 5.12 17.28 -25.43
C LEU A 103 4.41 18.44 -24.71
N ARG A 104 3.66 18.19 -23.63
CA ARG A 104 2.92 19.23 -22.86
C ARG A 104 3.80 20.42 -22.46
N LYS A 105 5.07 20.19 -22.17
CA LYS A 105 6.04 21.22 -21.75
C LYS A 105 6.65 21.99 -22.92
N PHE A 106 6.49 21.50 -24.15
CA PHE A 106 7.20 22.00 -25.34
C PHE A 106 6.28 22.59 -26.41
N ILE A 107 4.97 22.29 -26.38
CA ILE A 107 4.00 22.81 -27.35
C ILE A 107 2.88 23.60 -26.67
N PRO A 108 2.21 24.52 -27.37
CA PRO A 108 1.08 25.26 -26.81
C PRO A 108 -0.06 24.34 -26.37
N VAL A 109 -0.75 24.74 -25.29
CA VAL A 109 -1.88 23.99 -24.68
C VAL A 109 -2.94 23.59 -25.71
N ARG A 110 -3.21 24.44 -26.71
CA ARG A 110 -4.16 24.17 -27.78
C ARG A 110 -3.75 22.96 -28.64
N ASP A 111 -2.50 22.88 -29.04
CA ASP A 111 -1.98 21.80 -29.89
C ASP A 111 -1.84 20.51 -29.09
N TYR A 112 -1.42 20.61 -27.83
CA TYR A 112 -1.39 19.49 -26.88
C TYR A 112 -2.79 18.90 -26.64
N GLU A 113 -3.79 19.70 -26.29
CA GLU A 113 -5.15 19.23 -26.04
C GLU A 113 -5.79 18.64 -27.30
N MET A 114 -5.45 19.15 -28.48
CA MET A 114 -5.88 18.57 -29.74
C MET A 114 -5.26 17.19 -29.98
N LEU A 115 -3.93 17.05 -29.86
CA LEU A 115 -3.24 15.76 -29.99
C LEU A 115 -3.76 14.73 -28.99
N ARG A 116 -3.94 15.16 -27.73
CA ARG A 116 -4.51 14.33 -26.65
C ARG A 116 -5.91 13.83 -26.98
N ARG A 117 -6.76 14.67 -27.57
CA ARG A 117 -8.12 14.29 -27.99
C ARG A 117 -8.12 13.32 -29.16
N GLU A 118 -7.24 13.49 -30.14
CA GLU A 118 -7.14 12.59 -31.29
C GLU A 118 -6.57 11.22 -30.90
N ALA A 119 -5.55 11.19 -30.02
CA ALA A 119 -5.03 9.95 -29.46
C ALA A 119 -6.08 9.21 -28.62
N ARG A 120 -6.86 9.91 -27.78
CA ARG A 120 -7.96 9.29 -27.00
C ARG A 120 -9.07 8.68 -27.85
N LYS A 121 -9.20 9.12 -29.11
CA LYS A 121 -10.19 8.58 -30.05
C LYS A 121 -9.63 7.40 -30.86
N GLY A 122 -8.39 6.97 -30.63
CA GLY A 122 -7.72 5.92 -31.42
C GLY A 122 -7.51 6.30 -32.89
N GLN A 123 -7.63 7.59 -33.25
CA GLN A 123 -7.58 8.03 -34.64
C GLN A 123 -6.14 8.35 -35.08
N TYR A 124 -5.26 7.35 -35.09
CA TYR A 124 -3.88 7.46 -35.58
C TYR A 124 -3.79 7.53 -37.12
N SER A 125 -4.70 8.28 -37.73
CA SER A 125 -4.82 8.45 -39.17
C SER A 125 -3.59 9.11 -39.80
N SER A 126 -3.46 9.01 -41.12
CA SER A 126 -2.47 9.78 -41.89
C SER A 126 -2.56 11.29 -41.64
N ALA A 127 -3.76 11.81 -41.32
CA ALA A 127 -3.98 13.20 -40.94
C ALA A 127 -3.41 13.55 -39.56
N PHE A 128 -3.47 12.63 -38.58
CA PHE A 128 -2.82 12.78 -37.28
C PHE A 128 -1.29 12.83 -37.42
N ARG A 129 -0.74 11.95 -38.27
CA ARG A 129 0.70 11.92 -38.61
C ARG A 129 1.19 13.22 -39.26
N GLN A 130 0.46 13.71 -40.26
CA GLN A 130 0.79 14.98 -40.91
C GLN A 130 0.76 16.15 -39.93
N ARG A 131 -0.16 16.13 -38.95
CA ARG A 131 -0.22 17.15 -37.92
C ARG A 131 0.92 17.06 -36.91
N LEU A 132 1.28 15.86 -36.45
CA LEU A 132 2.47 15.67 -35.63
C LEU A 132 3.71 16.25 -36.31
N LEU A 133 3.90 15.98 -37.60
CA LEU A 133 5.00 16.52 -38.41
C LEU A 133 4.90 18.06 -38.58
N GLN A 134 3.71 18.61 -38.75
CA GLN A 134 3.51 20.06 -38.81
C GLN A 134 3.84 20.74 -37.48
N ILE A 135 3.43 20.15 -36.35
CA ILE A 135 3.73 20.64 -35.01
C ILE A 135 5.24 20.55 -34.75
N ALA A 136 5.89 19.45 -35.15
CA ALA A 136 7.36 19.28 -35.06
C ALA A 136 8.12 20.36 -35.81
N LYS A 137 7.67 20.68 -37.03
CA LYS A 137 8.26 21.74 -37.87
C LYS A 137 8.00 23.14 -37.32
N ARG A 138 6.85 23.34 -36.67
CA ARG A 138 6.44 24.64 -36.11
C ARG A 138 7.13 24.95 -34.78
N TYR A 139 7.46 23.92 -34.00
CA TYR A 139 8.09 24.04 -32.69
C TYR A 139 9.35 23.16 -32.60
N PRO A 140 10.44 23.54 -33.30
CA PRO A 140 11.68 22.76 -33.37
C PRO A 140 12.47 22.89 -32.06
N THR A 141 12.02 22.25 -31.00
CA THR A 141 12.87 21.97 -29.83
C THR A 141 13.61 20.66 -30.07
N PRO A 142 14.90 20.53 -29.68
CA PRO A 142 15.71 19.34 -29.99
C PRO A 142 15.07 18.02 -29.54
N LEU A 143 14.42 18.04 -28.37
CA LEU A 143 13.75 16.88 -27.78
C LEU A 143 12.41 16.55 -28.48
N ALA A 144 11.59 17.55 -28.78
CA ALA A 144 10.32 17.34 -29.49
C ALA A 144 10.57 16.88 -30.93
N TYR A 145 11.59 17.43 -31.61
CA TYR A 145 11.96 16.98 -32.94
C TYR A 145 12.45 15.53 -32.94
N GLN A 146 13.29 15.12 -31.97
CA GLN A 146 13.69 13.71 -31.81
C GLN A 146 12.46 12.81 -31.58
N GLN A 147 11.58 13.16 -30.65
CA GLN A 147 10.39 12.38 -30.33
C GLN A 147 9.39 12.31 -31.49
N LEU A 148 9.23 13.41 -32.24
CA LEU A 148 8.32 13.50 -33.38
C LEU A 148 8.89 12.84 -34.65
N THR A 149 10.21 12.82 -34.81
CA THR A 149 10.88 12.09 -35.90
C THR A 149 10.88 10.59 -35.64
N LEU A 150 11.08 10.17 -34.38
CA LEU A 150 10.85 8.78 -33.97
C LEU A 150 9.42 8.36 -34.32
N LEU A 151 8.41 9.14 -33.90
CA LEU A 151 7.00 8.87 -34.24
C LEU A 151 6.71 8.82 -35.75
N SER A 152 7.41 9.63 -36.56
CA SER A 152 7.22 9.60 -38.02
C SER A 152 7.92 8.42 -38.69
N ASP A 153 9.12 8.04 -38.22
CA ASP A 153 9.89 6.92 -38.75
C ASP A 153 9.24 5.57 -38.37
N PHE A 154 8.65 5.48 -37.17
CA PHE A 154 7.85 4.33 -36.74
C PHE A 154 6.60 4.13 -37.59
N SER A 155 6.02 5.23 -38.11
CA SER A 155 4.82 5.17 -38.96
C SER A 155 5.05 4.58 -40.36
N LEU A 156 6.32 4.33 -40.73
CA LEU A 156 6.75 3.67 -41.98
C LEU A 156 6.76 2.14 -41.89
N GLN A 157 6.76 1.55 -40.69
CA GLN A 157 6.62 0.12 -40.52
C GLN A 157 5.13 -0.23 -40.46
N ASN A 158 4.62 -0.77 -41.57
CA ASN A 158 3.28 -1.31 -41.71
C ASN A 158 3.05 -2.54 -40.80
N SER A 159 3.13 -2.41 -39.49
CA SER A 159 2.37 -3.30 -38.62
C SER A 159 0.92 -2.88 -38.75
N SER A 160 0.10 -3.77 -39.28
CA SER A 160 -1.28 -3.47 -39.68
C SER A 160 -2.05 -2.97 -38.46
N GLN A 161 -2.86 -1.92 -38.62
CA GLN A 161 -3.67 -1.35 -37.53
C GLN A 161 -4.54 -2.41 -36.82
N VAL A 162 -4.85 -3.50 -37.52
CA VAL A 162 -5.50 -4.71 -37.00
C VAL A 162 -4.67 -5.41 -35.92
N GLU A 163 -3.36 -5.57 -36.09
CA GLU A 163 -2.47 -6.21 -35.10
C GLU A 163 -2.36 -5.38 -33.80
N LEU A 164 -2.50 -4.06 -33.91
CA LEU A 164 -2.54 -3.16 -32.75
C LEU A 164 -3.84 -3.29 -31.97
N ASP A 165 -4.98 -3.25 -32.68
CA ASP A 165 -6.29 -3.41 -32.07
C ASP A 165 -6.42 -4.79 -31.39
N GLU A 166 -5.88 -5.84 -32.03
CA GLU A 166 -5.82 -7.20 -31.47
C GLU A 166 -4.94 -7.28 -30.21
N LEU A 167 -3.78 -6.60 -30.19
CA LEU A 167 -2.93 -6.55 -29.03
C LEU A 167 -3.56 -5.76 -27.87
N GLU A 168 -4.13 -4.59 -28.13
CA GLU A 168 -4.82 -3.80 -27.12
C GLU A 168 -5.95 -4.58 -26.47
N GLU A 169 -6.76 -5.28 -27.29
CA GLU A 169 -7.81 -6.18 -26.80
C GLU A 169 -7.22 -7.36 -26.00
N LYS A 170 -6.07 -7.92 -26.39
CA LYS A 170 -5.40 -8.96 -25.61
C LYS A 170 -4.93 -8.43 -24.25
N LEU A 171 -4.24 -7.30 -24.20
CA LEU A 171 -3.75 -6.71 -22.95
C LEU A 171 -4.91 -6.33 -22.03
N LYS A 172 -6.00 -5.82 -22.60
CA LYS A 172 -7.24 -5.53 -21.87
C LYS A 172 -7.88 -6.80 -21.30
N LYS A 173 -7.93 -7.89 -22.07
CA LYS A 173 -8.37 -9.20 -21.55
C LYS A 173 -7.50 -9.68 -20.39
N ILE A 174 -6.18 -9.54 -20.48
CA ILE A 174 -5.28 -9.88 -19.38
C ILE A 174 -5.57 -9.01 -18.15
N LYS A 175 -5.70 -7.68 -18.32
CA LYS A 175 -6.06 -6.76 -17.22
C LYS A 175 -7.37 -7.16 -16.56
N ASN A 176 -8.41 -7.45 -17.35
CA ASN A 176 -9.71 -7.87 -16.83
C ASN A 176 -9.61 -9.21 -16.09
N LEU A 177 -8.90 -10.20 -16.65
CA LEU A 177 -8.73 -11.51 -16.04
C LEU A 177 -7.99 -11.41 -14.70
N ILE A 178 -6.94 -10.58 -14.63
CA ILE A 178 -6.27 -10.26 -13.37
C ILE A 178 -7.27 -9.57 -12.44
N GLN A 179 -8.03 -8.58 -12.88
CA GLN A 179 -8.96 -7.87 -12.00
C GLN A 179 -10.09 -8.73 -11.44
N GLU A 180 -10.58 -9.70 -12.21
CA GLU A 180 -11.62 -10.65 -11.81
C GLU A 180 -11.11 -11.71 -10.83
N ASN A 181 -9.87 -12.18 -11.03
CA ASN A 181 -9.25 -13.22 -10.20
C ASN A 181 -8.41 -12.66 -9.04
N PHE A 182 -8.09 -11.36 -9.04
CA PHE A 182 -7.15 -10.70 -8.14
C PHE A 182 -7.68 -9.36 -7.64
N ASN A 183 -8.19 -9.34 -6.40
CA ASN A 183 -8.76 -8.15 -5.76
C ASN A 183 -7.98 -7.65 -4.53
N GLU A 184 -6.81 -8.22 -4.28
CA GLU A 184 -5.96 -7.87 -3.15
C GLU A 184 -4.97 -6.76 -3.53
N ASP A 185 -4.54 -5.98 -2.54
CA ASP A 185 -3.49 -4.98 -2.76
C ASP A 185 -2.12 -5.69 -2.84
N ILE A 186 -1.21 -5.20 -3.69
CA ILE A 186 0.15 -5.73 -3.77
C ILE A 186 1.10 -4.79 -3.04
N LEU A 187 1.68 -5.26 -1.94
CA LEU A 187 2.78 -4.59 -1.27
C LEU A 187 4.10 -5.16 -1.76
N TYR A 188 4.86 -4.35 -2.50
CA TYR A 188 6.17 -4.73 -3.01
C TYR A 188 7.29 -3.99 -2.27
N PHE A 189 8.16 -4.75 -1.61
CA PHE A 189 9.31 -4.29 -0.83
C PHE A 189 10.59 -4.70 -1.56
N PRO A 190 11.16 -3.83 -2.43
CA PRO A 190 12.40 -4.11 -3.13
C PRO A 190 13.61 -4.05 -2.18
N THR A 191 14.75 -4.60 -2.62
CA THR A 191 16.01 -4.61 -1.85
C THR A 191 16.41 -3.19 -1.39
N TYR A 192 16.34 -2.91 -0.08
CA TYR A 192 16.46 -1.55 0.52
C TYR A 192 17.83 -0.88 0.48
N ARG A 193 18.85 -1.53 -0.10
CA ARG A 193 20.27 -1.20 0.11
C ARG A 193 20.73 0.18 -0.39
N ARG A 194 19.89 1.00 -1.05
CA ARG A 194 20.38 2.17 -1.84
C ARG A 194 19.57 3.46 -1.75
N ILE A 195 18.50 3.55 -0.95
CA ILE A 195 17.55 4.67 -1.10
C ILE A 195 17.75 5.79 -0.08
N GLU A 196 18.22 5.51 1.15
CA GLU A 196 18.29 6.56 2.18
C GLU A 196 19.59 7.41 2.19
N GLU A 197 20.77 6.82 1.92
CA GLU A 197 22.05 7.56 2.03
C GLU A 197 22.54 8.21 0.71
N ASP A 198 22.33 7.57 -0.45
CA ASP A 198 22.92 8.04 -1.71
C ASP A 198 22.06 9.10 -2.42
N LEU A 199 20.73 9.05 -2.32
CA LEU A 199 19.83 9.94 -3.09
C LEU A 199 19.83 11.39 -2.61
N LYS A 200 19.94 11.63 -1.29
CA LYS A 200 20.07 13.00 -0.73
C LYS A 200 21.44 13.62 -1.01
N ASN A 201 22.49 12.81 -1.16
CA ASN A 201 23.85 13.28 -1.44
C ASN A 201 24.13 13.51 -2.94
N LEU A 202 23.30 12.94 -3.84
CA LEU A 202 23.48 13.03 -5.29
C LEU A 202 22.58 14.09 -5.99
N GLY A 203 21.80 14.87 -5.23
CA GLY A 203 21.01 15.99 -5.80
C GLY A 203 19.83 15.54 -6.68
N TYR A 204 19.31 14.33 -6.48
CA TYR A 204 18.08 13.89 -7.15
C TYR A 204 16.87 14.46 -6.43
N GLU A 205 16.22 15.46 -7.05
CA GLU A 205 14.95 16.03 -6.59
C GLU A 205 13.86 14.95 -6.52
N GLU A 206 13.07 15.00 -5.44
CA GLU A 206 11.94 14.10 -5.12
C GLU A 206 10.90 14.02 -6.27
N GLU A 207 10.83 15.03 -7.13
CA GLU A 207 9.89 15.11 -8.28
C GLU A 207 10.01 13.97 -9.31
N LYS A 208 11.16 13.26 -9.40
CA LYS A 208 11.28 12.10 -10.30
C LYS A 208 10.60 10.84 -9.74
N PHE A 209 10.43 10.74 -8.43
CA PHE A 209 9.67 9.64 -7.81
C PHE A 209 8.16 9.93 -7.82
N GLU A 210 7.76 11.20 -7.76
CA GLU A 210 6.34 11.60 -7.91
C GLU A 210 5.76 11.23 -9.28
N GLN A 211 6.57 11.21 -10.35
CA GLN A 211 6.10 10.85 -11.69
C GLN A 211 5.75 9.37 -11.87
N ILE A 212 6.09 8.50 -10.90
CA ILE A 212 5.87 7.04 -10.98
C ILE A 212 4.51 6.63 -10.38
N ASN A 213 3.76 7.55 -9.74
CA ASN A 213 2.54 7.23 -9.00
C ASN A 213 1.22 7.77 -9.60
N PHE A 214 1.16 8.06 -10.89
CA PHE A 214 -0.09 8.40 -11.58
C PHE A 214 -0.78 7.21 -12.28
N ASP A 215 -0.86 6.05 -11.61
CA ASP A 215 -1.89 5.07 -11.94
C ASP A 215 -2.62 4.65 -10.66
N GLU A 216 -3.88 5.05 -10.56
CA GLU A 216 -4.83 4.68 -9.49
C GLU A 216 -5.14 3.16 -9.50
N ASN A 217 -4.56 2.40 -10.43
CA ASN A 217 -4.80 0.97 -10.57
C ASN A 217 -3.70 0.12 -9.89
N LYS A 218 -4.05 -0.40 -8.71
CA LYS A 218 -3.59 -1.67 -8.11
C LYS A 218 -2.10 -1.86 -7.76
N GLY A 219 -1.23 -0.85 -7.84
CA GLY A 219 0.17 -1.02 -7.41
C GLY A 219 0.83 0.24 -6.87
N LYS A 220 0.69 0.51 -5.57
CA LYS A 220 1.46 1.57 -4.89
C LYS A 220 2.92 1.13 -4.75
N LEU A 221 3.85 1.75 -5.48
CA LEU A 221 5.25 1.74 -5.04
C LEU A 221 5.29 2.50 -3.73
N ILE A 222 5.76 1.85 -2.67
CA ILE A 222 5.85 2.46 -1.35
C ILE A 222 6.92 3.57 -1.41
N GLN A 223 6.54 4.78 -1.03
CA GLN A 223 7.48 5.85 -0.67
C GLN A 223 7.97 5.53 0.75
N PHE A 224 9.28 5.45 0.93
CA PHE A 224 9.95 4.90 2.12
C PHE A 224 10.56 5.98 3.02
N GLY A 225 10.14 7.23 2.87
CA GLY A 225 10.62 8.30 3.73
C GLY A 225 10.09 8.13 5.16
N MET A 226 10.92 8.39 6.16
CA MET A 226 10.40 8.59 7.52
C MET A 226 9.43 9.79 7.58
N ASP A 227 9.54 10.71 6.63
CA ASP A 227 8.59 11.81 6.44
C ASP A 227 7.19 11.28 6.09
N ASP A 228 7.08 10.20 5.32
CA ASP A 228 5.79 9.54 4.99
C ASP A 228 5.16 8.90 6.24
N VAL A 229 5.98 8.28 7.08
CA VAL A 229 5.51 7.70 8.36
C VAL A 229 5.00 8.81 9.28
N ILE A 230 5.73 9.92 9.38
CA ILE A 230 5.34 11.08 10.18
C ILE A 230 4.04 11.69 9.65
N ALA A 231 3.94 11.88 8.33
CA ALA A 231 2.72 12.36 7.68
C ALA A 231 1.54 11.45 8.00
N ARG A 232 1.72 10.12 7.89
CA ARG A 232 0.69 9.13 8.22
C ARG A 232 0.26 9.19 9.69
N PHE A 233 1.20 9.33 10.62
CA PHE A 233 0.87 9.51 12.03
C PHE A 233 0.01 10.77 12.21
N ASN A 234 0.44 11.90 11.67
CA ASN A 234 -0.29 13.16 11.76
C ASN A 234 -1.68 13.08 11.12
N GLU A 235 -1.82 12.44 9.96
CA GLU A 235 -3.10 12.24 9.26
C GLU A 235 -4.07 11.41 10.09
N ILE A 236 -3.62 10.29 10.66
CA ILE A 236 -4.47 9.42 11.48
C ILE A 236 -4.89 10.14 12.77
N GLN A 237 -3.96 10.81 13.43
CA GLN A 237 -4.25 11.57 14.64
C GLN A 237 -5.26 12.68 14.35
N SER A 238 -5.05 13.45 13.28
CA SER A 238 -5.96 14.51 12.86
C SER A 238 -7.33 13.95 12.47
N SER A 239 -7.40 12.84 11.72
CA SER A 239 -8.66 12.21 11.33
C SER A 239 -9.50 11.73 12.53
N ILE A 240 -8.85 11.14 13.55
CA ILE A 240 -9.54 10.71 14.77
C ILE A 240 -10.04 11.94 15.56
N ILE A 241 -9.22 12.99 15.67
CA ILE A 241 -9.59 14.23 16.37
C ILE A 241 -10.73 14.96 15.62
N ASP A 242 -10.59 15.19 14.32
CA ASP A 242 -11.56 15.91 13.49
C ASP A 242 -12.89 15.16 13.40
N SER A 243 -12.87 13.83 13.30
CA SER A 243 -14.12 13.05 13.33
C SER A 243 -14.85 13.24 14.65
N THR A 244 -14.13 13.21 15.78
CA THR A 244 -14.71 13.50 17.10
C THR A 244 -15.36 14.89 17.14
N PHE A 245 -14.74 15.91 16.53
CA PHE A 245 -15.31 17.27 16.47
C PHE A 245 -16.50 17.44 15.51
N ASN A 246 -16.42 16.90 14.29
CA ASN A 246 -17.51 16.98 13.32
C ASN A 246 -18.77 16.28 13.84
N LEU A 247 -18.59 15.21 14.61
CA LEU A 247 -19.69 14.45 15.21
C LEU A 247 -20.40 15.19 16.36
N PHE A 248 -19.77 16.17 17.04
CA PHE A 248 -20.49 17.05 17.98
C PHE A 248 -21.57 17.89 17.30
N SER A 249 -21.37 18.24 16.02
CA SER A 249 -22.37 18.97 15.25
C SER A 249 -23.58 18.08 14.93
N GLU A 250 -23.35 16.81 14.57
CA GLU A 250 -24.42 15.81 14.38
C GLU A 250 -25.16 15.51 15.70
N MET A 251 -24.41 15.32 16.79
CA MET A 251 -24.98 15.12 18.12
C MET A 251 -25.85 16.30 18.58
N SER A 252 -25.44 17.53 18.28
CA SER A 252 -26.25 18.71 18.61
C SER A 252 -27.61 18.66 17.91
N GLY A 253 -27.66 18.19 16.66
CA GLY A 253 -28.91 17.92 15.94
C GLY A 253 -29.74 16.81 16.59
N GLU A 254 -29.13 15.67 16.93
CA GLU A 254 -29.82 14.55 17.56
C GLU A 254 -30.38 14.89 18.95
N ILE A 255 -29.63 15.66 19.76
CA ILE A 255 -30.08 16.13 21.08
C ILE A 255 -31.27 17.08 20.92
N LEU A 256 -31.25 17.97 19.93
CA LEU A 256 -32.38 18.85 19.63
C LEU A 256 -33.62 18.07 19.20
N SER A 257 -33.46 17.02 18.38
CA SER A 257 -34.54 16.09 18.05
C SER A 257 -35.05 15.33 19.27
N GLN A 258 -34.16 14.92 20.17
CA GLN A 258 -34.53 14.26 21.42
C GLN A 258 -35.33 15.17 22.36
N PHE A 259 -35.14 16.49 22.32
CA PHE A 259 -36.00 17.41 23.07
C PHE A 259 -37.42 17.52 22.50
N LEU A 260 -37.64 17.08 21.26
CA LEU A 260 -38.95 17.07 20.60
C LEU A 260 -39.64 15.70 20.70
N ASP A 261 -38.88 14.61 20.78
CA ASP A 261 -39.37 13.24 20.87
C ASP A 261 -39.33 12.70 22.31
N ASP A 262 -40.32 11.92 22.74
CA ASP A 262 -40.35 11.20 24.05
C ASP A 262 -39.33 10.04 24.09
N THR A 263 -38.07 10.33 23.81
CA THR A 263 -37.01 9.32 23.67
C THR A 263 -36.59 8.84 25.04
N VAL A 264 -37.06 7.65 25.44
CA VAL A 264 -36.77 7.06 26.75
C VAL A 264 -35.37 6.45 26.77
N VAL A 265 -34.59 6.78 27.80
CA VAL A 265 -33.29 6.16 28.07
C VAL A 265 -33.48 4.67 28.34
N THR A 266 -32.89 3.82 27.50
CA THR A 266 -32.99 2.37 27.64
C THR A 266 -31.92 1.81 28.57
N GLN A 267 -32.16 0.62 29.13
CA GLN A 267 -31.13 -0.07 29.92
C GLN A 267 -29.86 -0.36 29.10
N ALA A 268 -30.00 -0.67 27.81
CA ALA A 268 -28.87 -0.87 26.91
C ALA A 268 -27.95 0.36 26.81
N MET A 269 -28.51 1.57 26.88
CA MET A 269 -27.71 2.81 26.87
C MET A 269 -26.92 2.98 28.17
N ARG A 270 -27.48 2.52 29.30
CA ARG A 270 -26.80 2.54 30.60
C ARG A 270 -25.66 1.51 30.64
N ASP A 271 -25.91 0.31 30.14
CA ASP A 271 -24.94 -0.80 30.15
C ASP A 271 -23.70 -0.51 29.26
N LYS A 272 -23.85 0.34 28.23
CA LYS A 272 -22.73 0.81 27.39
C LYS A 272 -21.76 1.72 28.13
N ILE A 273 -22.22 2.46 29.15
CA ILE A 273 -21.40 3.47 29.84
C ILE A 273 -20.57 2.77 30.92
N GLN A 274 -19.42 2.22 30.50
CA GLN A 274 -18.47 1.58 31.42
C GLN A 274 -17.39 2.58 31.88
N PRO A 275 -16.92 2.50 33.14
CA PRO A 275 -15.94 3.45 33.68
C PRO A 275 -14.66 3.59 32.84
N GLU A 276 -14.12 2.47 32.36
CA GLU A 276 -12.88 2.45 31.57
C GLU A 276 -13.05 3.16 30.22
N THR A 277 -14.07 2.77 29.45
CA THR A 277 -14.43 3.38 28.17
C THR A 277 -14.72 4.87 28.32
N LEU A 278 -15.46 5.23 29.36
CA LEU A 278 -15.86 6.62 29.61
C LEU A 278 -14.66 7.51 29.93
N SER A 279 -13.69 7.01 30.69
CA SER A 279 -12.48 7.77 31.00
C SER A 279 -11.70 8.13 29.71
N ILE A 280 -11.61 7.20 28.76
CA ILE A 280 -10.96 7.46 27.46
C ILE A 280 -11.79 8.48 26.66
N VAL A 281 -13.11 8.27 26.56
CA VAL A 281 -14.04 9.16 25.85
C VAL A 281 -13.95 10.59 26.37
N LEU A 282 -14.05 10.79 27.69
CA LEU A 282 -14.00 12.11 28.31
C LEU A 282 -12.62 12.77 28.17
N SER A 283 -11.53 11.99 28.15
CA SER A 283 -10.21 12.52 27.82
C SER A 283 -10.14 13.10 26.41
N ARG A 284 -10.74 12.42 25.42
CA ARG A 284 -10.72 12.86 24.02
C ARG A 284 -11.46 14.17 23.80
N VAL A 285 -12.52 14.43 24.58
CA VAL A 285 -13.24 15.71 24.56
C VAL A 285 -12.32 16.86 24.98
N GLY A 286 -11.33 16.59 25.82
CA GLY A 286 -10.28 17.52 26.20
C GLY A 286 -10.72 18.56 27.23
N GLU A 287 -9.75 19.06 28.02
CA GLU A 287 -9.98 20.00 29.13
C GLU A 287 -10.55 21.36 28.70
N LYS A 288 -10.46 21.70 27.42
CA LYS A 288 -11.03 22.94 26.86
C LYS A 288 -12.56 22.88 26.77
N ASN A 289 -13.14 21.69 26.70
CA ASN A 289 -14.57 21.49 26.45
C ASN A 289 -15.31 20.97 27.69
N ILE A 290 -14.61 20.28 28.60
CA ILE A 290 -15.13 19.88 29.90
C ILE A 290 -14.11 20.20 30.99
N SER A 291 -14.59 20.82 32.08
CA SER A 291 -13.72 21.11 33.22
C SER A 291 -13.27 19.80 33.87
N ARG A 292 -12.04 19.79 34.40
CA ARG A 292 -11.52 18.63 35.14
C ARG A 292 -12.44 18.20 36.29
N LEU A 293 -13.03 19.18 37.00
CA LEU A 293 -13.94 18.93 38.11
C LEU A 293 -15.25 18.25 37.66
N ASP A 294 -15.82 18.67 36.53
CA ASP A 294 -17.06 18.07 36.04
C ASP A 294 -16.82 16.67 35.47
N ARG A 295 -15.66 16.47 34.84
CA ARG A 295 -15.22 15.15 34.41
C ARG A 295 -15.09 14.18 35.59
N GLU A 296 -14.35 14.56 36.64
CA GLU A 296 -14.16 13.73 37.85
C GLU A 296 -15.51 13.37 38.49
N LYS A 297 -16.46 14.32 38.55
CA LYS A 297 -17.82 14.05 39.04
C LYS A 297 -18.59 13.06 38.17
N ILE A 298 -18.49 13.18 36.84
CA ILE A 298 -19.16 12.25 35.92
C ILE A 298 -18.58 10.84 36.08
N GLU A 299 -17.26 10.72 36.17
CA GLU A 299 -16.59 9.44 36.41
C GLU A 299 -17.02 8.82 37.75
N GLU A 300 -17.13 9.62 38.82
CA GLU A 300 -17.62 9.18 40.13
C GLU A 300 -19.08 8.70 40.07
N LEU A 301 -19.98 9.43 39.40
CA LEU A 301 -21.39 9.05 39.23
C LEU A 301 -21.56 7.72 38.51
N VAL A 302 -20.69 7.43 37.55
CA VAL A 302 -20.70 6.17 36.79
C VAL A 302 -20.12 5.04 37.62
N ALA A 303 -19.02 5.28 38.34
CA ALA A 303 -18.40 4.29 39.22
C ALA A 303 -19.29 3.90 40.41
N SER A 304 -20.02 4.85 41.00
CA SER A 304 -20.95 4.60 42.11
C SER A 304 -22.28 3.99 41.66
N GLY A 305 -22.62 4.11 40.38
CA GLY A 305 -23.91 3.72 39.82
C GLY A 305 -25.03 4.74 40.06
N ASP A 306 -24.74 5.88 40.71
CA ASP A 306 -25.71 6.95 40.98
C ASP A 306 -26.21 7.62 39.70
N ILE A 307 -25.48 7.50 38.60
CA ILE A 307 -25.91 7.92 37.27
C ILE A 307 -27.23 7.27 36.83
N ASN A 308 -27.65 6.18 37.48
CA ASN A 308 -28.92 5.52 37.21
C ASN A 308 -30.16 6.26 37.72
N ALA A 309 -30.00 7.30 38.55
CA ALA A 309 -31.12 8.12 38.98
C ALA A 309 -31.78 8.86 37.80
N SER A 310 -33.11 9.01 37.84
CA SER A 310 -33.91 9.63 36.77
C SER A 310 -33.47 11.06 36.42
N LYS A 311 -32.95 11.81 37.40
CA LYS A 311 -32.41 13.17 37.18
C LYS A 311 -31.21 13.24 36.23
N TYR A 312 -30.56 12.11 35.93
CA TYR A 312 -29.41 12.02 35.04
C TYR A 312 -29.75 11.41 33.67
N GLU A 313 -31.03 11.22 33.33
CA GLU A 313 -31.43 10.62 32.05
C GLU A 313 -30.84 11.34 30.83
N GLN A 314 -30.84 12.67 30.80
CA GLN A 314 -30.24 13.40 29.68
C GLN A 314 -28.72 13.18 29.60
N LEU A 315 -28.05 13.12 30.75
CA LEU A 315 -26.61 12.86 30.82
C LEU A 315 -26.29 11.45 30.32
N VAL A 316 -27.07 10.44 30.73
CA VAL A 316 -26.93 9.06 30.25
C VAL A 316 -27.12 8.99 28.74
N TYR A 317 -28.15 9.66 28.20
CA TYR A 317 -28.35 9.71 26.76
C TYR A 317 -27.11 10.27 26.05
N PHE A 318 -26.63 11.43 26.50
CA PHE A 318 -25.46 12.09 25.93
C PHE A 318 -24.19 11.22 26.00
N LEU A 319 -23.90 10.65 27.17
CA LEU A 319 -22.74 9.79 27.36
C LEU A 319 -22.82 8.51 26.52
N SER A 320 -24.01 7.90 26.42
CA SER A 320 -24.19 6.71 25.57
C SER A 320 -23.91 7.01 24.10
N LYS A 321 -24.28 8.21 23.61
CA LYS A 321 -23.95 8.65 22.26
C LYS A 321 -22.46 8.89 22.10
N LEU A 322 -21.79 9.51 23.06
CA LEU A 322 -20.33 9.65 23.02
C LEU A 322 -19.61 8.29 22.99
N VAL A 323 -20.13 7.31 23.73
CA VAL A 323 -19.60 5.93 23.71
C VAL A 323 -19.83 5.28 22.35
N ASP A 324 -21.03 5.39 21.76
CA ASP A 324 -21.33 4.86 20.41
C ASP A 324 -20.37 5.44 19.35
N LEU A 325 -19.95 6.68 19.52
CA LEU A 325 -19.00 7.33 18.63
C LEU A 325 -17.56 6.82 18.81
N TYR A 326 -17.13 6.64 20.06
CA TYR A 326 -15.84 6.01 20.34
C TYR A 326 -15.80 4.58 19.82
N GLU A 327 -16.87 3.81 19.96
CA GLU A 327 -16.97 2.45 19.40
C GLU A 327 -16.74 2.41 17.89
N LYS A 328 -17.19 3.42 17.13
CA LYS A 328 -16.90 3.55 15.68
C LYS A 328 -15.43 3.81 15.37
N GLN A 329 -14.67 4.36 16.31
CA GLN A 329 -13.24 4.67 16.15
C GLN A 329 -12.32 3.56 16.70
N LYS A 330 -12.87 2.67 17.54
CA LYS A 330 -12.12 1.63 18.25
C LYS A 330 -11.27 0.75 17.35
N GLU A 331 -11.74 0.40 16.15
CA GLU A 331 -10.94 -0.40 15.19
C GLU A 331 -9.64 0.30 14.77
N ARG A 332 -9.64 1.65 14.69
CA ARG A 332 -8.44 2.44 14.38
C ARG A 332 -7.49 2.44 15.58
N ASP A 333 -8.02 2.64 16.77
CA ASP A 333 -7.24 2.59 18.02
C ASP A 333 -6.57 1.22 18.20
N GLU A 334 -7.32 0.15 17.97
CA GLU A 334 -6.80 -1.23 17.98
C GLU A 334 -5.70 -1.43 16.94
N SER A 335 -5.87 -0.88 15.73
CA SER A 335 -4.85 -0.95 14.67
C SER A 335 -3.55 -0.25 15.07
N ILE A 336 -3.63 0.92 15.70
CA ILE A 336 -2.46 1.66 16.21
C ILE A 336 -1.80 0.92 17.37
N ASN A 337 -2.59 0.32 18.26
CA ASN A 337 -2.07 -0.49 19.35
C ASN A 337 -1.35 -1.75 18.85
N GLN A 338 -1.90 -2.46 17.86
CA GLN A 338 -1.22 -3.62 17.27
C GLN A 338 0.07 -3.20 16.56
N PHE A 339 0.03 -2.08 15.81
CA PHE A 339 1.23 -1.49 15.22
C PHE A 339 2.32 -1.24 16.26
N ALA A 340 2.01 -0.52 17.35
CA ALA A 340 2.97 -0.22 18.40
C ALA A 340 3.50 -1.50 19.06
N LYS A 341 2.60 -2.45 19.38
CA LYS A 341 2.93 -3.73 20.00
C LYS A 341 3.92 -4.55 19.15
N VAL A 342 3.68 -4.65 17.84
CA VAL A 342 4.56 -5.40 16.93
C VAL A 342 5.90 -4.68 16.78
N CYS A 343 5.91 -3.38 16.50
CA CYS A 343 7.14 -2.60 16.38
C CYS A 343 8.01 -2.67 17.65
N ASN A 344 7.41 -2.70 18.84
CA ASN A 344 8.15 -2.77 20.10
C ASN A 344 8.96 -4.05 20.30
N LYS A 345 8.71 -5.11 19.52
CA LYS A 345 9.59 -6.30 19.47
C LYS A 345 10.95 -6.01 18.81
N TYR A 346 10.99 -4.97 17.97
CA TYR A 346 12.12 -4.59 17.12
C TYR A 346 12.75 -3.24 17.53
N LEU A 347 12.52 -2.79 18.75
CA LEU A 347 13.11 -1.55 19.26
C LEU A 347 13.96 -1.86 20.48
N ASN A 348 15.21 -1.43 20.47
CA ASN A 348 16.12 -1.63 21.59
C ASN A 348 16.22 -0.34 22.42
N LYS A 349 15.88 -0.44 23.72
CA LYS A 349 15.82 0.68 24.68
C LYS A 349 14.86 1.81 24.27
N LYS A 350 13.97 1.54 23.32
CA LYS A 350 12.96 2.46 22.81
C LYS A 350 11.64 1.72 22.71
N GLN A 351 10.55 2.47 22.71
CA GLN A 351 9.22 1.94 22.50
C GLN A 351 8.33 2.98 21.84
N ILE A 352 7.44 2.53 20.96
CA ILE A 352 6.28 3.27 20.49
C ILE A 352 5.20 3.14 21.55
N ILE A 353 4.66 4.29 21.96
CA ILE A 353 3.51 4.40 22.84
C ILE A 353 2.40 5.09 22.07
N TYR A 354 1.22 4.49 22.11
CA TYR A 354 0.00 5.13 21.70
C TYR A 354 -0.81 5.50 22.94
N ASP A 355 -1.06 6.78 23.11
CA ASP A 355 -1.98 7.29 24.11
C ASP A 355 -3.36 7.48 23.46
N GLU A 356 -4.27 6.55 23.72
CA GLU A 356 -5.65 6.58 23.22
C GLU A 356 -6.45 7.79 23.68
N ALA A 357 -6.13 8.34 24.86
CA ALA A 357 -6.83 9.46 25.46
C ALA A 357 -6.45 10.77 24.77
N SER A 358 -5.16 10.97 24.47
CA SER A 358 -4.67 12.15 23.74
C SER A 358 -4.53 11.95 22.23
N VAL A 359 -4.85 10.75 21.73
CA VAL A 359 -4.64 10.31 20.35
C VAL A 359 -3.20 10.61 19.92
N LYS A 360 -2.24 10.27 20.78
CA LYS A 360 -0.82 10.59 20.55
C LYS A 360 0.04 9.37 20.32
N ILE A 361 0.65 9.28 19.13
CA ILE A 361 1.71 8.31 18.83
C ILE A 361 3.05 8.97 19.15
N SER A 362 3.84 8.36 20.03
CA SER A 362 5.17 8.86 20.42
C SER A 362 6.18 7.73 20.50
N ILE A 363 7.43 8.01 20.12
CA ILE A 363 8.54 7.09 20.35
C ILE A 363 9.32 7.62 21.54
N VAL A 364 9.54 6.78 22.56
CA VAL A 364 10.22 7.18 23.79
C VAL A 364 11.33 6.21 24.18
N GLN A 365 12.30 6.68 24.96
CA GLN A 365 13.27 5.80 25.60
C GLN A 365 12.63 5.04 26.77
N THR A 366 12.97 3.76 26.92
CA THR A 366 12.43 2.94 28.01
C THR A 366 12.97 3.29 29.39
N ARG A 367 14.12 4.01 29.46
CA ARG A 367 14.77 4.37 30.72
C ARG A 367 14.09 5.55 31.44
N ASP A 368 13.71 6.57 30.69
CA ASP A 368 13.26 7.86 31.25
C ASP A 368 12.02 8.45 30.56
N ASN A 369 11.43 7.73 29.61
CA ASN A 369 10.32 8.19 28.78
C ASN A 369 10.59 9.49 28.00
N SER A 370 11.86 9.84 27.79
CA SER A 370 12.22 10.96 26.92
C SER A 370 11.82 10.68 25.48
N VAL A 371 11.24 11.68 24.81
CA VAL A 371 10.81 11.56 23.41
C VAL A 371 12.04 11.39 22.52
N VAL A 372 11.99 10.39 21.65
CA VAL A 372 13.01 10.12 20.63
C VAL A 372 12.50 10.63 19.30
N GLU A 373 13.24 11.56 18.71
CA GLU A 373 12.98 11.97 17.34
C GLU A 373 13.30 10.83 16.36
N ILE A 374 12.42 10.63 15.39
CA ILE A 374 12.51 9.56 14.38
C ILE A 374 13.85 9.57 13.62
N LYS A 375 14.45 10.74 13.41
CA LYS A 375 15.77 10.87 12.76
C LYS A 375 16.89 10.11 13.50
N ASN A 376 16.75 9.95 14.81
CA ASN A 376 17.71 9.29 15.69
C ASN A 376 17.51 7.77 15.79
N LEU A 377 16.59 7.20 15.02
CA LEU A 377 16.42 5.75 14.89
C LEU A 377 17.48 5.16 13.97
N SER A 378 17.88 3.92 14.24
CA SER A 378 18.72 3.14 13.33
C SER A 378 17.95 2.79 12.03
N SER A 379 18.68 2.48 10.96
CA SER A 379 18.08 2.08 9.68
C SER A 379 17.15 0.87 9.81
N GLY A 380 17.55 -0.15 10.58
CA GLY A 380 16.71 -1.30 10.87
C GLY A 380 15.41 -0.93 11.61
N GLU A 381 15.48 -0.05 12.62
CA GLU A 381 14.28 0.43 13.33
C GLU A 381 13.35 1.22 12.39
N LYS A 382 13.90 2.08 11.53
CA LYS A 382 13.14 2.85 10.52
C LYS A 382 12.43 1.93 9.54
N GLN A 383 13.13 0.92 9.03
CA GLN A 383 12.58 -0.07 8.09
C GLN A 383 11.41 -0.84 8.70
N ILE A 384 11.54 -1.30 9.96
CA ILE A 384 10.47 -2.00 10.67
C ILE A 384 9.25 -1.11 10.88
N ILE A 385 9.47 0.12 11.36
CA ILE A 385 8.39 1.08 11.60
C ILE A 385 7.68 1.42 10.29
N SER A 386 8.42 1.65 9.22
CA SER A 386 7.87 1.93 7.89
C SER A 386 7.01 0.77 7.39
N LEU A 387 7.54 -0.46 7.41
CA LEU A 387 6.84 -1.69 7.02
C LEU A 387 5.54 -1.88 7.80
N PHE A 388 5.59 -1.90 9.13
CA PHE A 388 4.39 -2.18 9.93
C PHE A 388 3.42 -1.00 9.95
N SER A 389 3.87 0.23 9.72
CA SER A 389 2.95 1.36 9.52
C SER A 389 2.12 1.16 8.25
N LYS A 390 2.69 0.57 7.18
CA LYS A 390 1.92 0.22 5.98
C LYS A 390 0.87 -0.84 6.28
N ILE A 391 1.29 -1.93 6.93
CA ILE A 391 0.45 -3.10 7.21
C ILE A 391 -0.72 -2.75 8.16
N TYR A 392 -0.43 -2.06 9.25
CA TYR A 392 -1.43 -1.81 10.30
C TYR A 392 -2.20 -0.51 10.10
N LEU A 393 -1.54 0.56 9.62
CA LEU A 393 -2.13 1.89 9.60
C LEU A 393 -2.65 2.34 8.22
N GLU A 394 -2.10 1.81 7.12
CA GLU A 394 -2.56 2.19 5.77
C GLU A 394 -3.46 1.14 5.12
N SER A 395 -3.20 -0.16 5.28
CA SER A 395 -3.91 -1.22 4.55
C SER A 395 -5.20 -1.67 5.29
N PRO A 396 -6.41 -1.22 4.86
CA PRO A 396 -7.67 -1.72 5.40
C PRO A 396 -8.06 -3.08 4.79
N LYS A 397 -7.42 -3.49 3.70
CA LYS A 397 -7.70 -4.73 2.97
C LYS A 397 -6.57 -5.73 3.11
N GLU A 398 -6.90 -6.97 2.75
CA GLU A 398 -5.93 -8.03 2.58
C GLU A 398 -4.98 -7.72 1.43
N PHE A 399 -3.73 -8.15 1.58
CA PHE A 399 -2.67 -7.87 0.61
C PHE A 399 -1.78 -9.08 0.36
N ILE A 400 -1.18 -9.09 -0.84
CA ILE A 400 -0.03 -9.94 -1.15
C ILE A 400 1.25 -9.18 -0.88
N LEU A 401 2.21 -9.85 -0.27
CA LEU A 401 3.53 -9.33 0.00
C LEU A 401 4.56 -9.95 -0.95
N LEU A 402 5.26 -9.09 -1.68
CA LEU A 402 6.45 -9.44 -2.45
C LEU A 402 7.65 -8.78 -1.76
N PHE A 403 8.60 -9.55 -1.23
CA PHE A 403 9.69 -9.05 -0.39
C PHE A 403 11.05 -9.52 -0.87
N ASP A 404 11.90 -8.58 -1.31
CA ASP A 404 13.27 -8.84 -1.74
C ASP A 404 14.27 -8.48 -0.64
N GLU A 405 15.12 -9.43 -0.26
CA GLU A 405 16.11 -9.33 0.82
C GLU A 405 15.57 -8.67 2.10
N PRO A 406 14.50 -9.23 2.71
CA PRO A 406 13.88 -8.70 3.93
C PRO A 406 14.85 -8.57 5.11
N GLU A 407 15.95 -9.32 5.12
CA GLU A 407 16.96 -9.35 6.16
C GLU A 407 17.86 -8.11 6.23
N LEU A 408 17.90 -7.29 5.17
CA LEU A 408 18.86 -6.19 5.09
C LEU A 408 18.65 -5.19 6.24
N SER A 409 19.76 -4.76 6.85
CA SER A 409 19.79 -3.83 8.00
C SER A 409 19.19 -4.37 9.31
N LEU A 410 18.74 -5.63 9.37
CA LEU A 410 18.14 -6.23 10.56
C LEU A 410 19.14 -7.10 11.34
N SER A 411 18.99 -7.09 12.67
CA SER A 411 19.72 -8.01 13.55
C SER A 411 19.28 -9.47 13.34
N LEU A 412 20.12 -10.44 13.69
CA LEU A 412 19.80 -11.87 13.53
C LEU A 412 18.52 -12.29 14.26
N GLU A 413 18.29 -11.75 15.46
CA GLU A 413 17.08 -12.03 16.23
C GLU A 413 15.82 -11.49 15.55
N TRP A 414 15.90 -10.31 14.93
CA TRP A 414 14.78 -9.70 14.22
C TRP A 414 14.46 -10.44 12.91
N GLN A 415 15.47 -10.98 12.24
CA GLN A 415 15.26 -11.76 11.02
C GLN A 415 14.34 -12.96 11.29
N LYS A 416 14.52 -13.66 12.41
CA LYS A 416 13.68 -14.81 12.79
C LYS A 416 12.22 -14.44 13.07
N LEU A 417 11.93 -13.18 13.40
CA LEU A 417 10.60 -12.72 13.80
C LEU A 417 9.81 -12.07 12.67
N LEU A 418 10.50 -11.47 11.70
CA LEU A 418 9.90 -10.56 10.73
C LEU A 418 8.76 -11.20 9.92
N LEU A 419 9.06 -12.29 9.21
CA LEU A 419 8.08 -12.93 8.33
C LEU A 419 6.90 -13.54 9.10
N PRO A 420 7.10 -14.24 10.25
CA PRO A 420 6.01 -14.61 11.14
C PRO A 420 5.12 -13.44 11.58
N ASP A 421 5.71 -12.32 12.00
CA ASP A 421 4.94 -11.16 12.49
C ASP A 421 4.11 -10.48 11.39
N ILE A 422 4.57 -10.52 10.13
CA ILE A 422 3.78 -10.07 8.99
C ILE A 422 2.57 -11.01 8.78
N LEU A 423 2.76 -12.33 8.78
CA LEU A 423 1.65 -13.28 8.63
C LEU A 423 0.66 -13.22 9.79
N ASN A 424 1.16 -13.04 11.02
CA ASN A 424 0.35 -12.87 12.22
C ASN A 424 -0.47 -11.56 12.24
N SER A 425 -0.27 -10.65 11.29
CA SER A 425 -1.20 -9.53 11.08
C SER A 425 -2.58 -9.98 10.58
N HIS A 426 -2.67 -11.21 10.05
CA HIS A 426 -3.86 -11.79 9.40
C HIS A 426 -4.38 -11.01 8.18
N LYS A 427 -3.63 -10.00 7.73
CA LYS A 427 -3.90 -9.20 6.53
C LYS A 427 -3.11 -9.68 5.31
N CYS A 428 -2.01 -10.41 5.51
CA CYS A 428 -1.21 -10.99 4.43
C CYS A 428 -1.87 -12.30 3.95
N SER A 429 -2.42 -12.31 2.75
CA SER A 429 -3.06 -13.47 2.12
C SER A 429 -2.04 -14.43 1.50
N PHE A 430 -0.98 -13.85 0.93
CA PHE A 430 0.13 -14.58 0.34
C PHE A 430 1.43 -13.76 0.47
N MET A 431 2.52 -14.44 0.81
CA MET A 431 3.85 -13.84 0.89
C MET A 431 4.84 -14.60 0.00
N LEU A 432 5.48 -13.88 -0.91
CA LEU A 432 6.67 -14.35 -1.63
C LEU A 432 7.86 -13.53 -1.15
N ALA A 433 8.74 -14.17 -0.38
CA ALA A 433 10.00 -13.57 0.06
C ALA A 433 11.16 -14.20 -0.70
N VAL A 434 12.15 -13.40 -1.10
CA VAL A 434 13.38 -13.90 -1.71
C VAL A 434 14.57 -13.40 -0.87
N THR A 435 15.46 -14.31 -0.50
CA THR A 435 16.46 -14.05 0.54
C THR A 435 17.75 -14.83 0.29
N HIS A 436 18.85 -14.39 0.88
CA HIS A 436 20.08 -15.17 1.02
C HIS A 436 20.38 -15.50 2.48
N SER A 437 19.60 -14.99 3.44
CA SER A 437 19.79 -15.24 4.85
C SER A 437 18.99 -16.46 5.33
N PRO A 438 19.65 -17.49 5.88
CA PRO A 438 18.93 -18.62 6.46
C PRO A 438 18.17 -18.26 7.75
N PHE A 439 18.55 -17.16 8.42
CA PHE A 439 17.93 -16.78 9.68
C PHE A 439 16.52 -16.22 9.52
N ILE A 440 16.13 -15.73 8.33
CA ILE A 440 14.80 -15.15 8.11
C ILE A 440 13.68 -16.20 8.20
N PHE A 441 14.00 -17.46 7.95
CA PHE A 441 13.07 -18.60 7.99
C PHE A 441 13.45 -19.66 9.03
N ASP A 442 14.41 -19.38 9.91
CA ASP A 442 14.75 -20.21 11.08
C ASP A 442 13.67 -20.07 12.17
N ASN A 443 12.45 -20.49 11.82
CA ASN A 443 11.20 -20.37 12.56
C ASN A 443 10.16 -21.35 11.95
N GLU A 444 8.86 -21.17 12.26
CA GLU A 444 7.77 -22.00 11.73
C GLU A 444 7.66 -22.00 10.18
N LEU A 445 8.29 -21.07 9.48
CA LEU A 445 8.29 -20.96 8.02
C LEU A 445 9.42 -21.74 7.33
N ASP A 446 10.25 -22.47 8.06
CA ASP A 446 11.31 -23.32 7.49
C ASP A 446 10.74 -24.29 6.42
N LEU A 447 9.57 -24.86 6.68
CA LEU A 447 8.87 -25.76 5.73
C LEU A 447 8.36 -25.05 4.46
N ASN A 448 8.40 -23.72 4.43
CA ASN A 448 8.01 -22.87 3.31
C ASN A 448 9.24 -22.35 2.54
N ALA A 449 10.45 -22.60 3.04
CA ALA A 449 11.69 -22.21 2.37
C ALA A 449 12.11 -23.26 1.32
N ARG A 450 12.46 -22.80 0.13
CA ARG A 450 12.89 -23.64 -1.00
C ARG A 450 14.03 -22.94 -1.73
N ASP A 451 14.99 -23.74 -2.18
CA ASP A 451 16.01 -23.24 -3.10
C ASP A 451 15.36 -22.84 -4.42
N LEU A 452 15.69 -21.65 -4.92
CA LEU A 452 15.19 -21.12 -6.18
C LEU A 452 15.59 -22.03 -7.34
N ASP A 453 16.77 -22.65 -7.29
CA ASP A 453 17.30 -23.47 -8.39
C ASP A 453 16.42 -24.70 -8.68
N ILE A 454 15.59 -25.13 -7.73
CA ILE A 454 14.60 -26.21 -7.94
C ILE A 454 13.54 -25.81 -8.98
N TYR A 455 13.29 -24.51 -9.13
CA TYR A 455 12.30 -23.94 -10.04
C TYR A 455 12.91 -23.40 -11.33
N VAL A 456 14.22 -23.53 -11.51
CA VAL A 456 14.97 -23.00 -12.65
C VAL A 456 15.50 -24.15 -13.50
N GLN A 457 15.29 -24.08 -14.80
CA GLN A 457 15.95 -24.90 -15.80
C GLN A 457 16.83 -24.02 -16.69
N GLU A 458 18.11 -24.36 -16.79
CA GLU A 458 19.01 -23.71 -17.74
C GLU A 458 18.92 -24.43 -19.10
N ASN A 459 18.78 -23.65 -20.18
CA ASN A 459 18.55 -24.11 -21.55
C ASN A 459 19.83 -24.29 -22.37
#